data_AF-A0A1G5SF17-F1
#
_entry.id   AF-A0A1G5SF17-F1
#
_cell.length_a   1.000
_cell.length_b   1.000
_cell.length_c   1.000
_cell.angle_alpha   90.00
_cell.angle_beta   90.00
_cell.angle_gamma   90.00
#
_symmetry.space_group_name_H-M   'P 1'
#
loop_
_entity.id
_entity.type
_entity.pdbx_description
1 polymer ?
#
loop_
_entity_poly.entity_id
_entity_poly.type
_entity_poly.pdbx_seq_one_letter_code
_entity_poly.pdbx_strand_id
1 'polypeptide(L)'
;MEITLTPILLDYLLASLLTLTAALSLFSRNLFRAIILYIVFGLLLGLVWIRLDAPDVALAEIAIGAGLTGALLLSTWAVLARKEKTSHTPKT
;
A
#
# COMPACT_ATOMS: atom_id res chain seq x y z
N MET A 1 35.10 4.09 5.89
CA MET A 1 34.06 5.13 5.93
C MET A 1 33.03 4.98 4.80
N GLU A 2 33.38 4.36 3.66
CA GLU A 2 32.43 4.05 2.57
C GLU A 2 31.37 2.98 2.93
N ILE A 3 31.73 2.00 3.77
CA ILE A 3 30.90 0.80 4.03
C ILE A 3 29.63 1.08 4.86
N THR A 4 29.54 2.22 5.54
CA THR A 4 28.37 2.60 6.36
C THR A 4 27.37 3.50 5.65
N LEU A 5 27.73 4.10 4.50
CA LEU A 5 26.85 5.07 3.83
C LEU A 5 25.69 4.40 3.09
N THR A 6 25.93 3.25 2.48
CA THR A 6 24.91 2.50 1.71
C THR A 6 23.72 2.03 2.55
N PRO A 7 23.85 1.46 3.78
CA PRO A 7 22.69 1.07 4.57
C PRO A 7 21.87 2.27 5.07
N ILE A 8 22.53 3.40 5.36
CA ILE A 8 21.86 4.62 5.83
C ILE A 8 21.08 5.27 4.68
N LEU A 9 21.67 5.31 3.48
CA LEU A 9 20.97 5.77 2.26
C LEU A 9 19.75 4.87 1.98
N LEU A 10 19.94 3.56 2.15
CA LEU A 10 18.92 2.53 2.38
C LEU A 10 17.67 3.06 3.10
N ASP A 11 17.90 3.44 4.35
CA ASP A 11 16.85 3.78 5.30
C ASP A 11 16.13 5.06 4.95
N TYR A 12 16.89 6.09 4.57
CA TYR A 12 16.28 7.35 4.15
C TYR A 12 15.44 7.17 2.89
N LEU A 13 15.89 6.36 1.95
CA LEU A 13 15.12 6.02 0.76
C LEU A 13 13.82 5.31 1.14
N LEU A 14 13.89 4.25 1.95
CA LEU A 14 12.69 3.51 2.38
C LEU A 14 11.73 4.40 3.19
N ALA A 15 12.22 5.17 4.15
CA ALA A 15 11.41 6.08 4.94
C ALA A 15 10.73 7.15 4.08
N SER A 16 11.43 7.70 3.10
CA SER A 16 10.86 8.65 2.14
C SER A 16 9.77 8.02 1.27
N LEU A 17 10.00 6.80 0.77
CA LEU A 17 9.03 6.05 -0.03
C LEU A 17 7.79 5.66 0.78
N LEU A 18 7.94 5.23 2.04
CA LEU A 18 6.80 4.97 2.94
C LEU A 18 5.98 6.23 3.16
N THR A 19 6.63 7.34 3.52
CA THR A 19 5.94 8.61 3.76
C THR A 19 5.22 9.11 2.52
N LEU A 20 5.88 9.01 1.35
CA LEU A 20 5.31 9.41 0.07
C LEU A 20 4.10 8.55 -0.32
N THR A 21 4.22 7.23 -0.26
CA THR A 21 3.12 6.31 -0.63
C THR A 21 1.94 6.43 0.32
N ALA A 22 2.17 6.62 1.62
CA ALA A 22 1.12 6.91 2.59
C ALA A 22 0.39 8.23 2.28
N ALA A 23 1.15 9.31 2.05
CA ALA A 23 0.57 10.60 1.69
C ALA A 23 -0.21 10.53 0.37
N LEU A 24 0.36 9.92 -0.67
CA LEU A 24 -0.30 9.75 -1.96
C LEU A 24 -1.57 8.89 -1.83
N SER A 25 -1.58 7.87 -0.98
CA SER A 25 -2.77 7.04 -0.73
C SER A 25 -3.88 7.85 -0.07
N LEU A 26 -3.56 8.61 0.98
CA LEU A 26 -4.51 9.45 1.72
C LEU A 26 -5.09 10.60 0.88
N PHE A 27 -4.26 11.25 0.06
CA PHE A 27 -4.67 12.40 -0.74
C PHE A 27 -5.16 12.05 -2.16
N SER A 28 -5.23 10.75 -2.51
CA SER A 28 -5.72 10.33 -3.83
C SER A 28 -7.24 10.51 -3.94
N ARG A 29 -7.67 11.32 -4.92
CA ARG A 29 -9.10 11.47 -5.27
C ARG A 29 -9.70 10.21 -5.92
N ASN A 30 -8.86 9.34 -6.48
CA ASN A 30 -9.29 8.10 -7.11
C ASN A 30 -9.11 6.95 -6.11
N LEU A 31 -10.21 6.30 -5.74
CA LEU A 31 -10.22 5.24 -4.73
C LEU A 31 -9.41 4.01 -5.17
N PHE A 32 -9.47 3.61 -6.44
CA PHE A 32 -8.66 2.51 -6.96
C PHE A 32 -7.17 2.81 -6.85
N ARG A 33 -6.76 4.02 -7.21
CA ARG A 33 -5.36 4.47 -7.05
C ARG A 33 -4.94 4.50 -5.58
N ALA A 34 -5.81 4.97 -4.69
CA ALA A 34 -5.54 4.98 -3.24
C ALA A 34 -5.27 3.57 -2.70
N ILE A 35 -6.05 2.58 -3.15
CA ILE A 35 -5.92 1.17 -2.76
C ILE A 35 -4.60 0.58 -3.28
N ILE A 36 -4.23 0.82 -4.53
CA ILE A 36 -2.94 0.35 -5.06
C ILE A 36 -1.78 0.96 -4.27
N LEU A 37 -1.82 2.26 -3.99
CA LEU A 37 -0.79 2.94 -3.19
C LEU A 37 -0.71 2.37 -1.77
N TYR A 38 -1.83 1.99 -1.17
CA TYR A 38 -1.86 1.30 0.12
C TYR A 38 -1.21 -0.09 0.07
N ILE A 39 -1.48 -0.87 -0.98
CA ILE A 39 -0.84 -2.19 -1.16
C ILE A 39 0.68 -2.03 -1.30
N VAL A 40 1.13 -1.08 -2.13
CA VAL A 40 2.56 -0.77 -2.28
C VAL A 40 3.18 -0.31 -0.96
N PHE A 41 2.48 0.54 -0.20
CA PHE A 41 2.89 0.95 1.14
C PHE A 41 3.09 -0.26 2.08
N GLY A 42 2.14 -1.20 2.11
CA GLY A 42 2.27 -2.42 2.93
C GLY A 42 3.45 -3.30 2.53
N LEU A 43 3.73 -3.42 1.22
CA LEU A 43 4.91 -4.15 0.73
C LEU A 43 6.22 -3.46 1.15
N LEU A 44 6.28 -2.13 1.06
CA LEU A 44 7.44 -1.34 1.51
C LEU A 44 7.64 -1.46 3.03
N LEU A 45 6.56 -1.47 3.82
CA LEU A 45 6.64 -1.67 5.26
C LEU A 45 7.16 -3.09 5.60
N GLY A 46 6.75 -4.11 4.85
CA GLY A 46 7.33 -5.45 4.94
C GLY A 46 8.85 -5.46 4.70
N LEU A 47 9.33 -4.73 3.68
CA LEU A 47 10.77 -4.58 3.42
C LEU A 47 11.51 -3.89 4.57
N VAL A 48 10.90 -2.91 5.22
CA VAL A 48 11.47 -2.27 6.41
C VAL A 48 11.63 -3.27 7.56
N TRP A 49 10.63 -4.13 7.79
CA TRP A 49 10.72 -5.16 8.83
C TRP A 49 11.81 -6.19 8.56
N ILE A 50 11.99 -6.61 7.29
CA ILE A 50 13.12 -7.47 6.89
C ILE A 50 14.43 -6.78 7.21
N ARG A 51 14.53 -5.48 6.90
CA ARG A 51 15.75 -4.70 7.15
C ARG A 51 16.06 -4.56 8.64
N LEU A 52 15.04 -4.53 9.50
CA LEU A 52 15.18 -4.51 10.96
C LEU A 52 15.42 -5.89 11.58
N ASP A 53 15.84 -6.89 10.77
CA ASP A 53 16.06 -8.28 11.19
C ASP A 53 14.81 -8.94 11.82
N ALA A 54 13.61 -8.53 11.38
CA ALA A 54 12.33 -9.06 11.85
C ALA A 54 11.52 -9.75 10.72
N PRO A 55 11.99 -10.90 10.19
CA PRO A 55 11.36 -11.58 9.05
C PRO A 55 9.96 -12.12 9.35
N ASP A 56 9.71 -12.58 10.58
CA ASP A 56 8.39 -13.10 10.97
C ASP A 56 7.32 -12.00 10.96
N VAL A 57 7.69 -10.81 11.45
CA VAL A 57 6.85 -9.61 11.42
C VAL A 57 6.64 -9.13 9.98
N ALA A 58 7.69 -9.16 9.16
CA ALA A 58 7.59 -8.80 7.75
C ALA A 58 6.60 -9.68 6.99
N LEU A 59 6.65 -11.00 7.20
CA LEU A 59 5.74 -11.93 6.57
C LEU A 59 4.29 -11.67 7.00
N ALA A 60 4.07 -11.44 8.29
CA ALA A 60 2.75 -11.10 8.83
C ALA A 60 2.22 -9.78 8.24
N GLU A 61 3.06 -8.75 8.17
CA GLU A 61 2.69 -7.44 7.63
C GLU A 61 2.35 -7.51 6.14
N ILE A 62 3.15 -8.22 5.34
CA ILE A 62 2.87 -8.40 3.91
C ILE A 62 1.56 -9.16 3.71
N ALA A 63 1.33 -10.22 4.50
CA ALA A 63 0.11 -11.02 4.42
C ALA A 63 -1.14 -10.22 4.83
N ILE A 64 -1.04 -9.37 5.86
CA ILE A 64 -2.17 -8.60 6.38
C ILE A 64 -2.37 -7.31 5.58
N GLY A 65 -1.36 -6.45 5.47
CA GLY A 65 -1.45 -5.13 4.84
C GLY A 65 -1.66 -5.23 3.32
N ALA A 66 -0.67 -5.78 2.61
CA ALA A 66 -0.71 -5.88 1.15
C ALA A 66 -1.64 -7.02 0.66
N GLY A 67 -1.68 -8.14 1.38
CA GLY A 67 -2.48 -9.31 1.03
C GLY A 67 -3.96 -9.14 1.39
N LEU A 68 -4.32 -9.38 2.66
CA LEU A 68 -5.70 -9.47 3.11
C LEU A 68 -6.43 -8.13 3.02
N THR A 69 -5.89 -7.07 3.63
CA THR A 69 -6.51 -5.74 3.59
C THR A 69 -6.54 -5.18 2.17
N GLY A 70 -5.46 -5.36 1.40
CA GLY A 70 -5.43 -5.01 -0.02
C GLY A 70 -6.54 -5.69 -0.84
N ALA A 71 -6.72 -7.00 -0.67
CA ALA A 71 -7.77 -7.76 -1.35
C ALA A 71 -9.18 -7.33 -0.91
N LEU A 72 -9.39 -7.06 0.38
CA LEU A 72 -10.66 -6.56 0.91
C LEU A 72 -11.01 -5.17 0.37
N LEU A 73 -10.03 -4.28 0.26
CA LEU A 73 -10.23 -2.96 -0.34
C LEU A 73 -10.59 -3.05 -1.82
N LEU A 74 -9.87 -3.87 -2.59
CA LEU A 74 -10.16 -4.09 -4.02
C LEU A 74 -11.54 -4.71 -4.23
N SER A 75 -11.94 -5.69 -3.42
CA SER A 75 -13.27 -6.30 -3.51
C SER A 75 -14.38 -5.31 -3.17
N THR A 76 -14.19 -4.49 -2.13
CA THR A 76 -15.13 -3.41 -1.77
C THR A 76 -15.25 -2.39 -2.90
N TRP A 77 -14.13 -1.96 -3.48
CA TRP A 77 -14.14 -1.05 -4.63
C TRP A 77 -14.90 -1.66 -5.83
N ALA A 78 -14.70 -2.94 -6.12
CA ALA A 78 -15.40 -3.62 -7.21
C ALA A 78 -16.93 -3.64 -7.00
N VAL A 79 -17.39 -3.79 -5.75
CA VAL A 79 -18.82 -3.70 -5.42
C VAL A 79 -19.34 -2.28 -5.61
N LEU A 80 -18.62 -1.26 -5.13
CA LEU A 80 -19.01 0.15 -5.28
C LEU A 80 -19.09 0.56 -6.76
N ALA A 81 -18.09 0.19 -7.56
CA ALA A 81 -18.03 0.49 -8.98
C ALA A 81 -19.17 -0.17 -9.78
N ARG A 82 -19.69 -1.33 -9.33
CA ARG A 82 -20.87 -1.96 -9.94
C ARG A 82 -22.16 -1.20 -9.61
N LYS A 83 -22.32 -0.73 -8.37
CA LYS A 83 -23.52 0.00 -7.93
C LYS A 83 -23.68 1.34 -8.65
N GLU A 84 -22.57 2.03 -8.92
CA GLU A 84 -22.59 3.27 -9.71
C GLU A 84 -23.14 3.03 -11.12
N LYS A 85 -22.73 1.94 -11.78
CA LYS A 85 -23.16 1.60 -13.15
C LYS A 85 -24.65 1.26 -13.24
N THR A 86 -25.22 0.58 -12.25
CA THR A 86 -26.66 0.20 -12.27
C THR A 86 -27.60 1.36 -11.92
N SER A 87 -27.09 2.42 -11.29
CA SER A 87 -27.87 3.63 -10.98
C SER A 87 -28.11 4.54 -12.18
N HIS A 88 -27.36 4.38 -13.28
CA HIS A 88 -27.45 5.22 -14.48
C HIS A 88 -28.32 4.63 -15.59
N THR A 89 -29.10 3.58 -15.31
CA THR A 89 -30.14 3.12 -16.23
C THR A 89 -31.29 4.14 -16.23
N PRO A 90 -31.59 4.83 -17.35
CA PRO A 90 -32.72 5.75 -17.43
C PRO A 90 -34.00 4.94 -17.19
N LYS A 91 -34.83 5.39 -16.25
CA LYS A 91 -36.19 4.86 -16.11
C LYS A 91 -36.97 5.27 -17.35
N THR A 92 -37.13 4.35 -18.29
CA THR A 92 -38.14 4.40 -19.35
C THR A 92 -39.46 3.92 -18.82
#